data_AF-A0A922X6K7-F1
#
_entry.id   AF-A0A922X6K7-F1
#
_cell.length_a   1.000
_cell.length_b   1.000
_cell.length_c   1.000
_cell.angle_alpha   90.00
_cell.angle_beta   90.00
_cell.angle_gamma   90.00
#
_symmetry.space_group_name_H-M   'P 1'
#
loop_
_entity.id
_entity.type
_entity.pdbx_description
1 polymer ?
#
loop_
_entity_poly.entity_id
_entity_poly.type
_entity_poly.pdbx_seq_one_letter_code
_entity_poly.pdbx_strand_id
1 'polypeptide(L)' 'MQQFDLIAKTVGGLGYDLVDVERGERGVLRVFIDFPAAVAEEKGLITVEDCAKVS' A
#
# COMPACT_ATOMS: atom_id res chain seq x y z
N MET A 1 -4.38 5.17 -17.55
CA MET A 1 -4.20 4.45 -16.27
C MET A 1 -4.36 5.39 -15.06
N GLN A 2 -5.41 6.22 -15.03
CA GLN A 2 -5.56 7.32 -14.06
C GLN A 2 -5.70 6.87 -12.59
N GLN A 3 -6.07 5.60 -12.37
CA GLN A 3 -6.36 5.06 -11.04
C GLN A 3 -5.09 4.64 -10.30
N PHE A 4 -4.02 4.25 -10.99
CA PHE A 4 -2.77 3.83 -10.36
C PHE A 4 -2.05 5.03 -9.72
N ASP A 5 -1.98 6.16 -10.42
CA ASP A 5 -1.32 7.38 -9.93
C ASP A 5 -1.95 7.90 -8.63
N LEU A 6 -3.28 7.78 -8.51
CA LEU A 6 -3.98 8.17 -7.29
C LEU A 6 -3.67 7.23 -6.13
N ILE A 7 -3.64 5.91 -6.38
CA ILE A 7 -3.30 4.91 -5.35
C ILE A 7 -1.86 5.11 -4.89
N ALA A 8 -0.92 5.22 -5.83
CA ALA A 8 0.49 5.45 -5.53
C ALA A 8 0.70 6.72 -4.69
N LYS A 9 0.04 7.83 -5.06
CA LYS A 9 0.12 9.07 -4.29
C LYS A 9 -0.48 8.94 -2.88
N THR A 10 -1.57 8.20 -2.74
CA THR A 10 -2.25 8.02 -1.44
C THR A 10 -1.43 7.13 -0.52
N VAL A 11 -0.99 5.97 -1.02
CA VAL A 11 -0.16 5.00 -0.27
C VAL A 11 1.17 5.63 0.14
N GLY A 12 1.83 6.32 -0.80
CA GLY A 12 3.06 7.08 -0.50
C GLY A 12 2.83 8.19 0.53
N GLY A 13 1.69 8.90 0.44
CA GLY A 13 1.30 9.92 1.42
C GLY A 13 1.03 9.37 2.83
N LEU A 14 0.70 8.09 2.96
CA LEU A 14 0.51 7.40 4.23
C LEU A 14 1.82 6.86 4.83
N GLY A 15 2.92 6.93 4.07
CA GLY A 15 4.26 6.49 4.47
C GLY A 15 4.57 5.02 4.14
N TYR A 16 3.89 4.46 3.14
CA TYR A 16 4.13 3.11 2.63
C TYR A 16 4.59 3.16 1.17
N ASP A 17 5.35 2.15 0.75
CA ASP A 17 5.65 1.92 -0.65
C ASP A 17 4.56 1.07 -1.28
N LEU A 18 4.10 1.49 -2.46
CA LEU A 18 3.18 0.69 -3.27
C LEU A 18 3.99 -0.37 -4.02
N VAL A 19 3.77 -1.64 -3.68
CA VAL A 19 4.44 -2.78 -4.30
C VAL A 19 3.72 -3.19 -5.58
N ASP A 20 2.40 -3.38 -5.50
CA ASP A 20 1.58 -3.80 -6.64
C ASP A 20 0.09 -3.48 -6.41
N VAL A 21 -0.70 -3.51 -7.49
CA VAL A 21 -2.14 -3.36 -7.46
C VAL A 21 -2.80 -4.38 -8.38
N GLU A 22 -3.67 -5.20 -7.82
CA GLU A 22 -4.44 -6.17 -8.58
C GLU A 22 -5.94 -5.90 -8.46
N ARG A 23 -6.68 -6.13 -9.56
CA ARG A 23 -8.15 -6.16 -9.53
C ARG A 23 -8.61 -7.59 -9.37
N GLY A 24 -9.22 -7.87 -8.22
CA GLY A 24 -9.88 -9.12 -7.93
C GLY A 24 -11.30 -9.20 -8.52
N GLU A 25 -11.92 -10.36 -8.36
CA GLU A 25 -13.32 -10.55 -8.71
C GLU A 25 -14.26 -9.68 -7.86
N ARG A 26 -15.50 -9.53 -8.33
CA ARG A 26 -16.57 -8.82 -7.60
C ARG A 26 -16.22 -7.37 -7.23
N GLY A 27 -15.33 -6.73 -7.99
CA GLY A 27 -14.95 -5.33 -7.80
C GLY A 27 -13.96 -5.08 -6.65
N VAL A 28 -13.30 -6.13 -6.14
CA VAL A 28 -12.27 -6.00 -5.12
C VAL A 28 -10.99 -5.42 -5.73
N LEU A 29 -10.39 -4.45 -5.05
CA LEU A 29 -9.05 -3.96 -5.36
C LEU A 29 -8.08 -4.46 -4.28
N ARG A 30 -7.03 -5.17 -4.69
CA ARG A 30 -5.95 -5.60 -3.79
C ARG A 30 -4.77 -4.67 -3.99
N VAL A 31 -4.30 -4.12 -2.88
CA VAL A 31 -3.16 -3.19 -2.85
C VAL A 31 -2.09 -3.85 -2.00
N PHE A 32 -0.92 -4.07 -2.58
CA PHE A 32 0.24 -4.64 -1.91
C PHE A 32 1.14 -3.49 -1.45
N ILE A 33 1.42 -3.44 -0.15
CA ILE A 33 2.20 -2.37 0.47
C ILE A 33 3.40 -2.94 1.22
N ASP A 34 4.43 -2.12 1.37
CA ASP A 34 5.56 -2.38 2.25
C ASP A 34 6.03 -1.08 2.91
N PHE A 35 6.92 -1.17 3.90
CA PHE A 35 7.62 -0.01 4.40
C PHE A 35 8.75 0.41 3.45
N PRO A 36 8.95 1.72 3.25
CA PRO A 36 10.11 2.20 2.52
C PRO A 36 11.40 1.69 3.17
N ALA A 37 12.38 1.31 2.35
CA ALA A 37 13.64 0.74 2.84
C ALA A 37 14.35 1.61 3.90
N ALA A 38 14.15 2.93 3.85
CA ALA A 38 14.71 3.87 4.80
C ALA A 38 14.13 3.76 6.23
N VAL A 39 12.94 3.19 6.40
CA VAL A 39 12.24 3.09 7.69
C VAL A 39 11.85 1.65 8.06
N ALA A 40 12.05 0.69 7.15
CA ALA A 40 11.68 -0.71 7.35
C ALA A 40 12.39 -1.35 8.55
N GLU A 41 13.66 -1.01 8.81
CA GLU A 41 14.40 -1.55 9.96
C GLU A 41 13.87 -1.06 11.32
N GLU A 42 13.40 0.19 11.37
CA GLU A 42 12.80 0.77 12.58
C GLU A 42 11.37 0.27 12.82
N LYS A 43 10.57 0.18 11.75
CA LYS A 43 9.14 -0.19 11.84
C LYS A 43 8.89 -1.69 11.89
N GLY A 44 9.85 -2.50 11.44
CA GLY A 44 9.70 -3.95 11.37
C GLY A 44 8.80 -4.37 10.20
N LEU A 45 8.01 -5.43 10.41
CA LEU A 45 7.14 -6.00 9.38
C LEU A 45 5.78 -5.30 9.34
N ILE A 46 5.16 -5.26 8.15
CA ILE A 46 3.79 -4.80 7.98
C ILE A 46 2.83 -5.59 8.88
N THR A 47 1.99 -4.86 9.61
CA THR A 47 0.99 -5.41 10.52
C THR A 47 -0.42 -5.36 9.94
N VAL A 48 -1.40 -5.95 10.62
CA VAL A 48 -2.81 -5.88 10.21
C VAL A 48 -3.35 -4.46 10.34
N GLU A 49 -2.85 -3.70 11.33
CA GLU A 49 -3.19 -2.31 11.58
C GLU A 49 -2.74 -1.40 10.43
N ASP A 50 -1.58 -1.68 9.82
CA ASP A 50 -1.09 -0.98 8.63
C ASP A 50 -2.01 -1.24 7.42
N CYS A 51 -2.41 -2.51 7.21
CA CYS A 51 -3.37 -2.86 6.16
C CYS A 51 -4.72 -2.14 6.35
N ALA A 52 -5.21 -2.06 7.59
CA ALA A 52 -6.46 -1.37 7.92
C ALA A 52 -6.37 0.16 7.72
N LYS A 53 -5.17 0.74 7.84
CA LYS A 53 -4.95 2.17 7.59
C LYS A 53 -5.02 2.53 6.10
N VAL A 54 -4.73 1.59 5.21
CA VAL A 54 -4.73 1.80 3.76
C VAL A 54 -6.10 1.51 3.11
N SER A 55 -6.94 0.68 3.73
CA SER A 55 -8.29 0.31 3.26
C SER A 55 -9.34 1.39 3.47
#